data_AF-A0A964MAW3-F1
#
_entry.id   AF-A0A964MAW3-F1
#
_cell.length_a   1.000
_cell.length_b   1.000
_cell.length_c   1.000
_cell.angle_alpha   90.00
_cell.angle_beta   90.00
_cell.angle_gamma   90.00
#
_symmetry.space_group_name_H-M   'P 1'
#
loop_
_entity.id
_entity.type
_entity.pdbx_description
1 polymer ?
#
loop_
_entity_poly.entity_id
_entity_poly.type
_entity_poly.pdbx_seq_one_letter_code
_entity_poly.pdbx_strand_id
1 'polypeptide(L)'
;PALPLFDLVFRKWEMPVAIIPGAPEKVRLLWQAYFWILASTALALPFLRPTKQQLATSLAKWLKRAPRPMLASAVFFAIAYVINHSGKGADWALADPSRNMVVVLASGSAWLFGRLYPLIAPFLGLLAGFISGSEASAIAMLTKLHLSTAEKIGAAGVLVAAASGIGGGLASVISPAKLQNAAAAIDRIGEESKVLRVTFVISIAITAVCALMTLLWAY
;
A
#
# COMPACT_ATOMS: atom_id res chain seq x y z
N PRO A 1 13.71 9.25 18.43
CA PRO A 1 14.16 10.60 18.02
C PRO A 1 13.04 11.35 17.27
N ALA A 2 12.51 12.44 17.84
CA ALA A 2 11.53 13.28 17.16
C ALA A 2 12.24 14.02 16.02
N LEU A 3 11.80 13.77 14.77
CA LEU A 3 12.33 14.49 13.62
C LEU A 3 12.01 15.99 13.79
N PRO A 4 12.96 16.90 13.58
CA PRO A 4 12.82 18.32 13.94
C PRO A 4 11.64 19.03 13.25
N LEU A 5 11.10 18.46 12.17
CA LEU A 5 9.95 19.00 11.45
C LEU A 5 8.65 18.21 11.67
N PHE A 6 8.68 17.05 12.34
CA PHE A 6 7.52 16.14 12.45
C PHE A 6 6.27 16.86 12.96
N ASP A 7 6.38 17.56 14.08
CA ASP A 7 5.22 18.25 14.67
C ASP A 7 4.66 19.34 13.73
N LEU A 8 5.52 20.03 12.98
CA LEU A 8 5.09 21.04 12.03
C LEU A 8 4.38 20.41 10.83
N VAL A 9 5.06 19.53 10.08
CA VAL A 9 4.56 19.03 8.80
C VAL A 9 3.54 17.89 8.92
N PHE A 10 3.53 17.16 10.04
CA PHE A 10 2.63 16.03 10.26
C PHE A 10 1.40 16.38 11.10
N ARG A 11 1.58 17.22 12.14
CA ARG A 11 0.51 17.56 13.09
C ARG A 11 -0.12 18.93 12.82
N LYS A 12 0.67 19.97 12.58
CA LYS A 12 0.14 21.33 12.37
C LYS A 12 -0.31 21.57 10.94
N TRP A 13 0.47 21.15 9.96
CA TRP A 13 0.18 21.33 8.53
C TRP A 13 -0.44 20.08 7.91
N GLU A 14 -1.54 19.62 8.51
CA GLU A 14 -2.22 18.41 8.06
C GLU A 14 -3.02 18.60 6.76
N MET A 15 -3.35 19.85 6.39
CA MET A 15 -4.09 20.22 5.17
C MET A 15 -5.31 19.31 4.95
N PRO A 16 -6.29 19.33 5.88
CA PRO A 16 -7.39 18.38 5.87
C PRO A 16 -8.33 18.71 4.71
N VAL A 17 -8.72 17.68 3.95
CA VAL A 17 -9.72 17.80 2.88
C VAL A 17 -10.94 16.99 3.30
N ALA A 18 -12.05 17.68 3.53
CA ALA A 18 -13.33 17.08 3.90
C ALA A 18 -14.14 16.77 2.64
N ILE A 19 -13.88 15.60 2.04
CA ILE A 19 -14.74 15.06 0.97
C ILE A 19 -16.00 14.43 1.61
N ILE A 20 -15.86 13.84 2.79
CA ILE A 20 -16.93 13.20 3.56
C ILE A 20 -17.24 14.07 4.79
N PRO A 21 -18.52 14.42 5.04
CA PRO A 21 -18.91 15.15 6.24
C PRO A 21 -18.46 14.42 7.52
N GLY A 22 -17.76 15.12 8.41
CA GLY A 22 -17.32 14.58 9.71
C GLY A 22 -16.09 13.66 9.68
N ALA A 23 -15.51 13.37 8.51
CA ALA A 23 -14.31 12.54 8.36
C ALA A 23 -13.29 13.19 7.41
N PRO A 24 -12.65 14.31 7.80
CA PRO A 24 -11.64 14.97 6.96
C PRO A 24 -10.40 14.07 6.79
N GLU A 25 -9.98 13.89 5.55
CA GLU A 25 -8.75 13.15 5.24
C GLU A 25 -7.54 14.09 5.34
N LYS A 26 -6.53 13.69 6.11
CA LYS A 26 -5.35 14.52 6.37
C LYS A 26 -4.31 14.28 5.28
N VAL A 27 -4.30 15.16 4.27
CA VAL A 27 -3.43 15.02 3.09
C VAL A 27 -1.94 15.04 3.47
N ARG A 28 -1.57 15.91 4.44
CA ARG A 28 -0.19 16.08 4.94
C ARG A 28 0.82 16.21 3.80
N LEU A 29 0.53 17.07 2.82
CA LEU A 29 1.27 17.20 1.56
C LEU A 29 2.81 17.20 1.75
N LEU A 30 3.32 17.97 2.72
CA LEU A 30 4.75 18.13 2.99
C LEU A 30 5.39 16.93 3.72
N TRP A 31 4.58 16.00 4.23
CA TRP A 31 5.05 14.74 4.80
C TRP A 31 5.09 13.61 3.75
N GLN A 32 4.38 13.77 2.62
CA GLN A 32 4.30 12.75 1.58
C GLN A 32 5.60 12.71 0.76
N ALA A 33 6.19 11.52 0.61
CA ALA A 33 7.38 11.33 -0.22
C ALA A 33 7.16 11.77 -1.69
N TYR A 34 5.97 11.55 -2.24
CA TYR A 34 5.62 11.91 -3.61
C TYR A 34 5.69 13.41 -3.90
N PHE A 35 5.34 14.25 -2.91
CA PHE A 35 5.47 15.70 -3.04
C PHE A 35 6.95 16.08 -3.21
N TRP A 36 7.84 15.48 -2.43
CA TRP A 36 9.27 15.74 -2.52
C TRP A 36 9.91 15.17 -3.78
N ILE A 37 9.39 14.08 -4.35
CA ILE A 37 9.81 13.59 -5.68
C ILE A 37 9.47 14.63 -6.75
N LEU A 38 8.26 15.20 -6.72
CA LEU A 38 7.85 16.26 -7.64
C LEU A 38 8.72 17.52 -7.46
N ALA A 39 8.93 17.96 -6.22
CA ALA A 39 9.78 19.10 -5.90
C ALA A 39 11.22 18.87 -6.39
N SER A 40 11.79 17.70 -6.13
CA SER A 40 13.14 17.33 -6.58
C SER A 40 13.24 17.30 -8.11
N THR A 41 12.20 16.81 -8.80
CA THR A 41 12.14 16.81 -10.26
C THR A 41 12.14 18.25 -10.80
N ALA A 42 11.37 19.14 -10.20
CA ALA A 42 11.33 20.56 -10.57
C ALA A 42 12.68 21.25 -10.31
N LEU A 43 13.29 20.99 -9.14
CA LEU A 43 14.60 21.51 -8.76
C LEU A 43 15.74 20.99 -9.64
N ALA A 44 15.58 19.83 -10.28
CA ALA A 44 16.56 19.30 -11.23
C ALA A 44 16.53 19.99 -12.60
N LEU A 45 15.41 20.64 -12.98
CA LEU A 45 15.24 21.24 -14.31
C LEU A 45 16.31 22.28 -14.67
N PRO A 46 16.73 23.20 -13.79
CA PRO A 46 17.78 24.17 -14.08
C PRO A 46 19.16 23.53 -14.34
N PHE A 47 19.41 22.36 -13.75
CA PHE A 47 20.67 21.61 -13.92
C PHE A 47 20.66 20.77 -15.20
N LEU A 48 19.54 20.09 -15.46
CA LEU A 48 19.37 19.25 -16.66
C LEU A 48 19.20 20.07 -17.94
N ARG A 49 18.74 21.32 -17.84
CA ARG A 49 18.52 22.25 -18.96
C ARG A 49 17.81 21.59 -20.17
N PRO A 50 16.67 20.91 -19.96
CA PRO A 50 15.97 20.24 -21.05
C PRO A 50 15.42 21.25 -22.06
N THR A 51 15.37 20.86 -23.33
CA THR A 51 14.75 21.69 -24.36
C THR A 51 13.23 21.73 -24.17
N LYS A 52 12.57 22.80 -24.67
CA LYS A 52 11.10 22.90 -24.65
C LYS A 52 10.43 21.70 -25.30
N GLN A 53 11.04 21.15 -26.36
CA GLN A 53 10.54 19.95 -27.05
C GLN A 53 10.64 18.70 -26.17
N GLN A 54 11.72 18.52 -25.41
CA GLN A 54 11.87 17.41 -24.46
C GLN A 54 10.84 17.49 -23.33
N LEU A 55 10.60 18.69 -22.78
CA LEU A 55 9.57 18.91 -21.76
C LEU A 55 8.16 18.61 -22.28
N ALA A 56 7.80 19.16 -23.44
CA ALA A 56 6.49 18.93 -24.07
C ALA A 56 6.27 17.45 -24.37
N THR A 57 7.28 16.76 -24.91
CA THR A 57 7.21 15.32 -25.20
C THR A 57 7.04 14.51 -23.93
N SER A 58 7.75 14.85 -22.85
CA SER A 58 7.67 14.15 -21.56
C SER A 58 6.30 14.34 -20.91
N LEU A 59 5.78 15.57 -20.90
CA LEU A 59 4.46 15.87 -20.34
C LEU A 59 3.35 15.19 -21.15
N ALA A 60 3.42 15.22 -22.48
CA ALA A 60 2.44 14.55 -23.34
C ALA A 60 2.45 13.02 -23.14
N LYS A 61 3.64 12.41 -23.01
CA LYS A 61 3.77 10.98 -22.69
C LYS A 61 3.20 10.66 -21.31
N TRP A 62 3.47 11.50 -20.31
CA TRP A 62 2.93 11.33 -18.96
C TRP A 62 1.40 11.44 -18.95
N LEU A 63 0.82 12.49 -19.52
CA LEU A 63 -0.63 12.68 -19.62
C LEU A 63 -1.32 11.51 -20.34
N LYS A 64 -0.69 10.94 -21.37
CA LYS A 64 -1.23 9.78 -22.09
C LYS A 64 -1.15 8.48 -21.29
N ARG A 65 -0.12 8.31 -20.44
CA ARG A 65 0.15 7.04 -19.72
C ARG A 65 -0.41 7.01 -18.30
N ALA A 66 -0.45 8.14 -17.59
CA ALA A 66 -0.83 8.22 -16.18
C ALA A 66 -2.29 7.83 -15.85
N PRO A 67 -3.30 8.13 -16.68
CA PRO A 67 -4.70 7.86 -16.30
C PRO A 67 -5.03 6.38 -16.09
N ARG A 68 -4.47 5.48 -16.92
CA ARG A 68 -4.81 4.04 -16.85
C ARG A 68 -4.35 3.40 -15.52
N PRO A 69 -3.08 3.54 -15.07
CA PRO A 69 -2.66 3.05 -13.76
C PRO A 69 -3.37 3.75 -12.60
N MET A 70 -3.69 5.03 -12.73
CA MET A 70 -4.40 5.78 -11.70
C MET A 70 -5.81 5.22 -11.48
N LEU A 71 -6.56 4.96 -12.56
CA LEU A 71 -7.89 4.36 -12.49
C LEU A 71 -7.83 2.94 -11.92
N ALA A 72 -6.87 2.11 -12.34
CA ALA A 72 -6.70 0.77 -11.78
C ALA A 72 -6.44 0.82 -10.26
N SER A 73 -5.57 1.72 -9.80
CA SER A 73 -5.29 1.91 -8.37
C SER A 73 -6.53 2.42 -7.61
N ALA A 74 -7.28 3.35 -8.21
CA ALA A 74 -8.49 3.91 -7.62
C ALA A 74 -9.55 2.83 -7.33
N VAL A 75 -9.68 1.81 -8.18
CA VAL A 75 -10.58 0.67 -7.94
C VAL A 75 -10.19 -0.08 -6.67
N PHE A 76 -8.90 -0.38 -6.46
CA PHE A 76 -8.47 -1.06 -5.22
C PHE A 76 -8.63 -0.17 -3.98
N PHE A 77 -8.43 1.13 -4.08
CA PHE A 77 -8.74 2.06 -3.00
C PHE A 77 -10.26 2.13 -2.72
N ALA A 78 -11.11 2.03 -3.74
CA ALA A 78 -12.56 1.94 -3.55
C ALA A 78 -12.95 0.62 -2.86
N ILE A 79 -12.32 -0.51 -3.21
CA ILE A 79 -12.51 -1.78 -2.51
C ILE A 79 -12.07 -1.66 -1.05
N ALA A 80 -10.88 -1.11 -0.79
CA ALA A 80 -10.39 -0.84 0.56
C ALA A 80 -11.38 0.04 1.33
N TYR A 81 -11.93 1.05 0.67
CA TYR A 81 -12.91 1.95 1.25
C TYR A 81 -14.16 1.20 1.70
N VAL A 82 -14.74 0.37 0.82
CA VAL A 82 -15.91 -0.45 1.13
C VAL A 82 -15.63 -1.43 2.28
N ILE A 83 -14.50 -2.13 2.26
CA ILE A 83 -14.12 -3.06 3.34
C ILE A 83 -14.08 -2.30 4.67
N ASN A 84 -13.34 -1.18 4.71
CA ASN A 84 -13.10 -0.41 5.92
C ASN A 84 -14.33 0.34 6.47
N HIS A 85 -15.34 0.58 5.64
CA HIS A 85 -16.53 1.36 5.98
C HIS A 85 -17.84 0.58 5.87
N SER A 86 -17.78 -0.71 5.57
CA SER A 86 -18.94 -1.61 5.54
C SER A 86 -19.71 -1.59 6.87
N GLY A 87 -21.04 -1.67 6.79
CA GLY A 87 -21.91 -1.64 7.97
C GLY A 87 -22.13 -0.25 8.59
N LYS A 88 -21.65 0.83 7.94
CA LYS A 88 -21.98 2.21 8.33
C LYS A 88 -23.30 2.68 7.73
N GLY A 89 -24.08 3.43 8.51
CA GLY A 89 -25.33 4.06 8.09
C GLY A 89 -25.11 5.35 7.29
N ALA A 90 -26.21 6.03 6.93
CA ALA A 90 -26.17 7.32 6.22
C ALA A 90 -25.51 8.45 7.05
N ASP A 91 -25.47 8.28 8.38
CA ASP A 91 -24.79 9.12 9.35
C ASP A 91 -23.30 8.80 9.51
N TRP A 92 -22.76 7.87 8.70
CA TRP A 92 -21.38 7.37 8.77
C TRP A 92 -20.99 6.71 10.11
N ALA A 93 -21.97 6.46 10.98
CA ALA A 93 -21.78 5.71 12.21
C ALA A 93 -21.88 4.21 11.94
N LEU A 94 -21.08 3.42 12.66
CA LEU A 94 -21.12 1.97 12.56
C LEU A 94 -22.33 1.47 13.35
N ALA A 95 -23.36 0.97 12.67
CA ALA A 95 -24.61 0.57 13.33
C ALA A 95 -24.42 -0.70 14.17
N ASP A 96 -23.66 -1.67 13.65
CA ASP A 96 -23.35 -2.92 14.32
C ASP A 96 -21.91 -3.35 13.98
N PRO A 97 -20.98 -3.31 14.95
CA PRO A 97 -19.60 -3.73 14.72
C PRO A 97 -19.46 -5.15 14.19
N SER A 98 -20.37 -6.06 14.54
CA SER A 98 -20.32 -7.46 14.11
C SER A 98 -20.58 -7.64 12.61
N ARG A 99 -21.17 -6.63 11.94
CA ARG A 99 -21.49 -6.64 10.51
C ARG A 99 -20.44 -5.96 9.64
N ASN A 100 -19.40 -5.38 10.24
CA ASN A 100 -18.31 -4.79 9.49
C ASN A 100 -17.39 -5.89 8.95
N MET A 101 -17.05 -5.83 7.65
CA MET A 101 -16.21 -6.82 6.97
C MET A 101 -14.86 -7.01 7.68
N VAL A 102 -14.25 -5.93 8.18
CA VAL A 102 -12.98 -6.03 8.93
C VAL A 102 -13.15 -6.87 10.18
N VAL A 103 -14.20 -6.63 10.96
CA VAL A 103 -14.46 -7.34 12.22
C VAL A 103 -14.80 -8.81 11.98
N VAL A 104 -15.59 -9.11 10.95
CA VAL A 104 -15.94 -10.49 10.56
C VAL A 104 -14.69 -11.26 10.14
N LEU A 105 -13.91 -10.69 9.22
CA LEU A 105 -12.67 -11.31 8.74
C LEU A 105 -11.62 -11.44 9.84
N ALA A 106 -11.52 -10.45 10.74
CA ALA A 106 -10.61 -10.50 11.87
C ALA A 106 -11.00 -11.59 12.87
N SER A 107 -12.28 -11.74 13.16
CA SER A 107 -12.78 -12.77 14.06
C SER A 107 -12.58 -14.17 13.47
N GLY A 108 -12.85 -14.33 12.17
CA GLY A 108 -12.57 -15.59 11.46
C GLY A 108 -11.07 -15.91 11.41
N SER A 109 -10.23 -14.91 11.15
CA SER A 109 -8.77 -15.08 11.13
C SER A 109 -8.21 -15.44 12.50
N ALA A 110 -8.68 -14.77 13.56
CA ALA A 110 -8.30 -15.06 14.94
C ALA A 110 -8.75 -16.46 15.35
N TRP A 111 -9.95 -16.89 14.96
CA TRP A 111 -10.44 -18.23 15.23
C TRP A 111 -9.63 -19.32 14.50
N LEU A 112 -9.34 -19.10 13.21
CA LEU A 112 -8.66 -20.11 12.38
C LEU A 112 -7.17 -20.25 12.71
N PHE A 113 -6.47 -19.12 12.92
CA PHE A 113 -5.01 -19.10 13.08
C PHE A 113 -4.56 -18.83 14.50
N GLY A 114 -5.39 -18.21 15.35
CA GLY A 114 -5.04 -17.86 16.72
C GLY A 114 -3.70 -17.13 16.80
N ARG A 115 -2.82 -17.59 17.70
CA ARG A 115 -1.50 -16.99 17.90
C ARG A 115 -0.52 -17.20 16.72
N LEU A 116 -0.88 -18.00 15.71
CA LEU A 116 -0.09 -18.20 14.50
C LEU A 116 -0.41 -17.21 13.38
N TYR A 117 -1.45 -16.37 13.53
CA TYR A 117 -1.81 -15.37 12.52
C TYR A 117 -0.64 -14.47 12.06
N PRO A 118 0.32 -14.05 12.93
CA PRO A 118 1.49 -13.29 12.48
C PRO A 118 2.34 -13.97 11.38
N LEU A 119 2.31 -15.31 11.27
CA LEU A 119 2.95 -16.02 10.16
C LEU A 119 2.23 -15.79 8.82
N ILE A 120 0.92 -15.58 8.87
CA ILE A 120 0.06 -15.51 7.69
C ILE A 120 0.00 -14.08 7.12
N ALA A 121 0.11 -13.07 8.00
CA ALA A 121 -0.05 -11.66 7.62
C ALA A 121 0.89 -11.20 6.47
N PRO A 122 2.20 -11.55 6.43
CA PRO A 122 3.07 -11.18 5.31
C PRO A 122 2.66 -11.80 3.99
N PHE A 123 2.17 -13.05 3.99
CA PHE A 123 1.70 -13.71 2.78
C PHE A 123 0.38 -13.11 2.27
N LEU A 124 -0.51 -12.67 3.17
CA LEU A 124 -1.72 -11.92 2.78
C LEU A 124 -1.34 -10.59 2.13
N GLY A 125 -0.35 -9.90 2.69
CA GLY A 125 0.24 -8.70 2.10
C GLY A 125 0.79 -8.95 0.70
N LEU A 126 1.60 -10.01 0.54
CA LEU A 126 2.16 -10.43 -0.75
C LEU A 126 1.07 -10.71 -1.79
N LEU A 127 0.04 -11.45 -1.41
CA LEU A 127 -1.10 -11.76 -2.28
C LEU A 127 -1.85 -10.48 -2.70
N ALA A 128 -2.16 -9.61 -1.75
CA ALA A 128 -2.86 -8.36 -2.02
C ALA A 128 -2.02 -7.42 -2.91
N GLY A 129 -0.71 -7.33 -2.68
CA GLY A 129 0.20 -6.56 -3.51
C GLY A 129 0.35 -7.14 -4.92
N PHE A 130 0.31 -8.47 -5.06
CA PHE A 130 0.44 -9.15 -6.35
C PHE A 130 -0.79 -8.88 -7.23
N ILE A 131 -1.98 -9.05 -6.65
CA ILE A 131 -3.27 -8.82 -7.33
C ILE A 131 -3.46 -7.35 -7.69
N SER A 132 -3.18 -6.44 -6.74
CA SER A 132 -3.38 -5.01 -6.96
C SER A 132 -2.28 -4.34 -7.78
N GLY A 133 -1.09 -4.94 -7.83
CA GLY A 133 0.12 -4.31 -8.34
C GLY A 133 0.56 -3.09 -7.52
N SER A 134 0.02 -2.89 -6.30
CA SER A 134 0.20 -1.67 -5.50
C SER A 134 0.31 -2.00 -4.03
N GLU A 135 1.48 -1.73 -3.44
CA GLU A 135 1.69 -1.86 -2.00
C GLU A 135 0.75 -0.93 -1.21
N ALA A 136 0.59 0.32 -1.67
CA ALA A 136 -0.30 1.28 -1.02
C ALA A 136 -1.75 0.79 -0.98
N SER A 137 -2.22 0.16 -2.06
CA SER A 137 -3.56 -0.42 -2.12
C SER A 137 -3.70 -1.64 -1.21
N ALA A 138 -2.68 -2.51 -1.14
CA ALA A 138 -2.66 -3.64 -0.21
C ALA A 138 -2.73 -3.18 1.25
N ILE A 139 -1.92 -2.18 1.63
CA ILE A 139 -1.92 -1.57 2.96
C ILE A 139 -3.29 -0.98 3.28
N ALA A 140 -3.90 -0.23 2.34
CA ALA A 140 -5.22 0.36 2.54
C ALA A 140 -6.30 -0.70 2.78
N MET A 141 -6.25 -1.84 2.09
CA MET A 141 -7.21 -2.94 2.25
C MET A 141 -7.02 -3.70 3.57
N LEU A 142 -5.77 -3.99 3.96
CA LEU A 142 -5.49 -5.01 4.99
C LEU A 142 -5.09 -4.46 6.36
N THR A 143 -4.67 -3.19 6.47
CA THR A 143 -4.16 -2.67 7.75
C THR A 143 -5.15 -2.81 8.89
N LYS A 144 -6.41 -2.39 8.70
CA LYS A 144 -7.43 -2.49 9.75
C LYS A 144 -7.75 -3.95 10.12
N LEU A 145 -7.69 -4.86 9.15
CA LEU A 145 -7.84 -6.30 9.38
C LEU A 145 -6.74 -6.82 10.30
N HIS A 146 -5.49 -6.49 10.00
CA HIS A 146 -4.35 -6.94 10.83
C HIS A 146 -4.40 -6.36 12.24
N LEU A 147 -4.74 -5.07 12.38
CA LEU A 147 -4.90 -4.43 13.69
C LEU A 147 -6.01 -5.10 14.51
N SER A 148 -7.19 -5.30 13.92
CA SER A 148 -8.33 -5.92 14.60
C SER A 148 -8.08 -7.41 14.92
N THR A 149 -7.39 -8.14 14.06
CA THR A 149 -7.04 -9.55 14.32
C THR A 149 -6.00 -9.65 15.44
N ALA A 150 -4.98 -8.79 15.42
CA ALA A 150 -3.93 -8.75 16.43
C ALA A 150 -4.48 -8.44 17.83
N GLU A 151 -5.43 -7.51 17.95
CA GLU A 151 -6.13 -7.21 19.20
C GLU A 151 -6.80 -8.46 19.79
N LYS A 152 -7.50 -9.25 18.95
CA LYS A 152 -8.22 -10.46 19.38
C LYS A 152 -7.31 -11.59 19.87
N ILE A 153 -6.08 -11.66 19.36
CA ILE A 153 -5.12 -12.72 19.69
C ILE A 153 -4.02 -12.26 20.66
N GLY A 154 -4.06 -11.00 21.09
CA GLY A 154 -3.06 -10.40 21.99
C GLY A 154 -1.69 -10.13 21.35
N ALA A 155 -1.65 -9.84 20.05
CA ALA A 155 -0.41 -9.54 19.32
C ALA A 155 -0.18 -8.02 19.11
N ALA A 156 1.06 -7.62 18.85
CA ALA A 156 1.43 -6.25 18.47
C ALA A 156 0.90 -5.89 17.07
N GLY A 157 -0.28 -5.26 17.01
CA GLY A 157 -0.97 -4.99 15.74
C GLY A 157 -0.17 -4.18 14.71
N VAL A 158 0.59 -3.17 15.15
CA VAL A 158 1.43 -2.37 14.24
C VAL A 158 2.51 -3.22 13.58
N LEU A 159 3.10 -4.17 14.32
CA LEU A 159 4.09 -5.10 13.78
C LEU A 159 3.47 -6.01 12.72
N VAL A 160 2.30 -6.60 13.02
CA VAL A 160 1.59 -7.49 12.09
C VAL A 160 1.18 -6.74 10.81
N ALA A 161 0.66 -5.52 10.94
CA ALA A 161 0.30 -4.69 9.80
C ALA A 161 1.53 -4.28 8.97
N ALA A 162 2.65 -3.92 9.62
CA ALA A 162 3.89 -3.58 8.94
C ALA A 162 4.45 -4.78 8.16
N ALA A 163 4.41 -5.98 8.74
CA ALA A 163 4.87 -7.20 8.10
C ALA A 163 4.04 -7.58 6.86
N SER A 164 2.73 -7.34 6.91
CA SER A 164 1.87 -7.39 5.71
C SER A 164 2.28 -6.37 4.66
N GLY A 165 2.60 -5.13 5.06
CA GLY A 165 3.17 -4.11 4.16
C GLY A 165 4.45 -4.57 3.46
N ILE A 166 5.38 -5.21 4.19
CA ILE A 166 6.61 -5.80 3.63
C ILE A 166 6.28 -6.83 2.55
N GLY A 167 5.34 -7.75 2.84
CA GLY A 167 4.83 -8.70 1.84
C GLY A 167 4.27 -8.00 0.61
N GLY A 168 3.44 -6.97 0.81
CA GLY A 168 2.88 -6.16 -0.28
C GLY A 168 3.95 -5.48 -1.14
N GLY A 169 5.04 -5.00 -0.52
CA GLY A 169 6.19 -4.44 -1.22
C GLY A 169 6.91 -5.49 -2.07
N LEU A 170 7.17 -6.68 -1.51
CA LEU A 170 7.80 -7.82 -2.19
C LEU A 170 6.98 -8.34 -3.38
N ALA A 171 5.67 -8.07 -3.40
CA ALA A 171 4.84 -8.42 -4.54
C ALA A 171 5.20 -7.62 -5.81
N SER A 172 5.93 -6.51 -5.66
CA SER A 172 6.30 -5.64 -6.78
C SER A 172 7.17 -6.32 -7.83
N VAL A 173 8.00 -7.29 -7.44
CA VAL A 173 8.91 -8.02 -8.35
C VAL A 173 8.28 -9.26 -8.98
N ILE A 174 7.05 -9.61 -8.56
CA ILE A 174 6.28 -10.74 -9.10
C ILE A 174 4.96 -10.31 -9.76
N SER A 175 4.55 -9.04 -9.61
CA SER A 175 3.34 -8.53 -10.24
C SER A 175 3.49 -8.43 -11.78
N PRO A 176 2.57 -9.01 -12.57
CA PRO A 176 2.66 -9.03 -14.03
C PRO A 176 2.80 -7.63 -14.64
N ALA A 177 2.03 -6.66 -14.16
CA ALA A 177 2.03 -5.30 -14.69
C ALA A 177 3.38 -4.58 -14.49
N LYS A 178 4.01 -4.76 -13.33
CA LYS A 178 5.32 -4.17 -13.04
C LYS A 178 6.43 -4.86 -13.82
N LEU A 179 6.34 -6.19 -13.94
CA LEU A 179 7.33 -6.97 -14.67
C LEU A 179 7.32 -6.65 -16.17
N GLN A 180 6.14 -6.49 -16.77
CA GLN A 180 5.98 -6.07 -18.17
C GLN A 180 6.55 -4.66 -18.41
N ASN A 181 6.30 -3.72 -17.48
CA ASN A 181 6.87 -2.37 -17.58
C ASN A 181 8.40 -2.38 -17.45
N ALA A 182 8.95 -3.22 -16.56
CA ALA A 182 10.40 -3.36 -16.39
C ALA A 182 11.04 -3.98 -17.65
N ALA A 183 10.45 -5.03 -18.21
CA ALA A 183 10.92 -5.66 -19.45
C ALA A 183 10.90 -4.69 -20.64
N ALA A 184 9.84 -3.87 -20.76
CA ALA A 184 9.74 -2.84 -21.79
C ALA A 184 10.77 -1.70 -21.62
N ALA A 185 11.23 -1.43 -20.40
CA ALA A 185 12.21 -0.36 -20.14
C ALA A 185 13.64 -0.73 -20.59
N ILE A 186 13.94 -2.03 -20.73
CA ILE A 186 15.25 -2.54 -21.13
C ILE A 186 15.22 -3.26 -22.48
N ASP A 187 14.14 -3.12 -23.25
CA ASP A 187 13.91 -3.79 -24.54
C ASP A 187 14.02 -5.33 -24.47
N ARG A 188 13.47 -5.93 -23.41
CA ARG A 188 13.45 -7.40 -23.18
C ARG A 188 12.02 -7.95 -23.02
N ILE A 189 11.06 -7.39 -23.75
CA ILE A 189 9.67 -7.89 -23.78
C ILE A 189 9.68 -9.37 -24.21
N GLY A 190 8.94 -10.22 -23.49
CA GLY A 190 8.92 -11.68 -23.69
C GLY A 190 9.84 -12.46 -22.74
N GLU A 191 10.75 -11.79 -22.02
CA GLU A 191 11.62 -12.43 -21.01
C GLU A 191 11.00 -12.44 -19.60
N GLU A 192 9.78 -11.94 -19.42
CA GLU A 192 9.12 -11.79 -18.11
C GLU A 192 9.02 -13.12 -17.36
N SER A 193 8.68 -14.21 -18.06
CA SER A 193 8.54 -15.53 -17.44
C SER A 193 9.85 -16.03 -16.81
N LYS A 194 10.99 -15.75 -17.45
CA LYS A 194 12.32 -16.14 -16.94
C LYS A 194 12.64 -15.41 -15.64
N VAL A 195 12.38 -14.10 -15.62
CA VAL A 195 12.57 -13.27 -14.42
C VAL A 195 11.60 -13.70 -13.32
N LEU A 196 10.32 -13.88 -13.64
CA LEU A 196 9.28 -14.27 -12.69
C LEU A 196 9.62 -15.59 -11.98
N ARG A 197 10.16 -16.59 -12.70
CA ARG A 197 10.54 -17.88 -12.10
C ARG A 197 11.57 -17.72 -10.99
N VAL A 198 12.50 -16.77 -11.13
CA VAL A 198 13.53 -16.49 -10.13
C VAL A 198 12.98 -15.58 -9.03
N THR A 199 12.33 -14.48 -9.40
CA THR A 199 11.83 -13.50 -8.43
C THR A 199 10.72 -14.07 -7.55
N PHE A 200 9.90 -15.00 -8.06
CA PHE A 200 8.87 -15.67 -7.29
C PHE A 200 9.45 -16.44 -6.09
N VAL A 201 10.48 -17.25 -6.31
CA VAL A 201 11.13 -18.02 -5.24
C VAL A 201 11.74 -17.07 -4.21
N ILE A 202 12.43 -16.02 -4.67
CA ILE A 202 13.05 -15.03 -3.79
C ILE A 202 11.99 -14.29 -2.96
N SER A 203 10.91 -13.81 -3.58
CA SER A 203 9.81 -13.13 -2.89
C SER A 203 9.16 -14.02 -1.83
N ILE A 204 8.92 -15.30 -2.13
CA ILE A 204 8.36 -16.25 -1.17
C ILE A 204 9.34 -16.51 -0.02
N ALA A 205 10.63 -16.69 -0.30
CA ALA A 205 11.64 -16.92 0.73
C ALA A 205 11.77 -15.72 1.68
N ILE A 206 11.85 -14.49 1.16
CA ILE A 206 11.92 -13.28 1.99
C ILE A 206 10.61 -13.09 2.78
N THR A 207 9.46 -13.37 2.17
CA THR A 207 8.16 -13.30 2.86
C THR A 207 8.09 -14.32 4.01
N ALA A 208 8.62 -15.53 3.81
CA ALA A 208 8.69 -16.56 4.85
C ALA A 208 9.60 -16.14 6.02
N VAL A 209 10.77 -15.56 5.73
CA VAL A 209 11.65 -15.01 6.76
C VAL A 209 10.94 -13.90 7.54
N CYS A 210 10.28 -12.97 6.84
CA CYS A 210 9.49 -11.92 7.47
C CYS A 210 8.38 -12.50 8.36
N ALA A 211 7.67 -13.53 7.90
CA ALA A 211 6.63 -14.22 8.68
C ALA A 211 7.18 -14.81 9.98
N LEU A 212 8.29 -15.55 9.91
CA LEU A 212 8.94 -16.14 11.09
C LEU A 212 9.38 -15.05 12.09
N MET A 213 10.00 -13.98 11.61
CA MET A 213 10.41 -12.85 12.44
C MET A 213 9.20 -12.15 13.08
N THR A 214 8.12 -12.00 12.32
CA THR A 214 6.88 -11.37 12.82
C THR A 214 6.27 -12.19 13.93
N LEU A 215 6.21 -13.52 13.80
CA LEU A 215 5.72 -14.40 14.86
C LEU A 215 6.59 -14.30 16.13
N LEU A 216 7.91 -14.30 15.97
CA LEU A 216 8.87 -14.23 17.08
C LEU A 216 8.68 -12.96 17.93
N TRP A 217 8.35 -11.83 17.31
CA TRP A 217 8.24 -10.52 17.96
C TRP A 217 6.79 -10.04 18.17
N ALA A 218 5.80 -10.86 17.81
CA ALA A 218 4.38 -10.45 17.87
C ALA A 218 3.83 -10.35 19.30
N TYR A 219 4.48 -10.96 20.28
CA TYR A 219 3.97 -11.14 21.65
C TYR A 219 4.95 -10.63 22.71
#